data_AF-A0A0K6HRG5-F1
#
_entry.id   AF-A0A0K6HRG5-F1
#
_cell.length_a   1.000
_cell.length_b   1.000
_cell.length_c   1.000
_cell.angle_alpha   90.00
_cell.angle_beta   90.00
_cell.angle_gamma   90.00
#
_symmetry.space_group_name_H-M   'P 1'
#
loop_
_entity.id
_entity.type
_entity.pdbx_description
1 polymer ?
#
loop_
_entity_poly.entity_id
_entity_poly.type
_entity_poly.pdbx_seq_one_letter_code
_entity_poly.pdbx_strand_id
1 'polypeptide(L)'
;MKSNCGKIQQLAFIGFGEAAMAFVSGWGERRPRKVSAFDSDAGAAMRARYVSHDVFGCETLQQALTGVDAVFCVVTADQALSAAHAAASGITAGTFWFDCNSCAPGTKRSAAEIIEKAGGRYVDVAIMAPVHPKRHHVPMLVSGPHAEEAVAALQSLDMRPEIAGSEVGQASSIKMIRSVMVKGLEALTAECFLAAQRAGVRESVIASLEASDPALEWRRRGTYNLERMMVHGMRRAAEMREVTLTLQELGISGAMSAATAQWQKEIGRLQADPGPADLGARLQTVLDRT
;
A
#
# COMPACT_ATOMS: atom_id res chain seq x y z
N MET A 1 -35.45 -4.03 -18.81
CA MET A 1 -34.75 -2.94 -18.09
C MET A 1 -33.37 -3.45 -17.73
N LYS A 2 -32.31 -2.96 -18.38
CA LYS A 2 -30.94 -3.30 -17.97
C LYS A 2 -30.70 -2.61 -16.62
N SER A 3 -30.57 -3.38 -15.56
CA SER A 3 -30.19 -2.90 -14.24
C SER A 3 -28.95 -2.02 -14.37
N ASN A 4 -28.96 -0.84 -13.76
CA ASN A 4 -27.85 0.13 -13.74
C ASN A 4 -26.70 -0.36 -12.82
N CYS A 5 -26.51 -1.68 -12.72
CA CYS A 5 -25.61 -2.35 -11.80
C CYS A 5 -24.17 -2.19 -12.29
N GLY A 6 -23.37 -1.40 -11.57
CA GLY A 6 -21.90 -1.46 -11.68
C GLY A 6 -21.17 -0.14 -11.89
N LYS A 7 -21.84 1.00 -12.18
CA LYS A 7 -21.13 2.27 -12.37
C LYS A 7 -21.05 3.07 -11.08
N ILE A 8 -19.87 3.15 -10.48
CA ILE A 8 -19.61 4.00 -9.31
C ILE A 8 -19.72 5.47 -9.73
N GLN A 9 -20.59 6.23 -9.08
CA GLN A 9 -20.81 7.66 -9.35
C GLN A 9 -20.51 8.53 -8.14
N GLN A 10 -20.71 7.98 -6.93
CA GLN A 10 -20.39 8.61 -5.65
C GLN A 10 -19.39 7.74 -4.91
N LEU A 11 -18.22 8.30 -4.63
CA LEU A 11 -17.11 7.58 -4.05
C LEU A 11 -16.56 8.34 -2.85
N ALA A 12 -16.19 7.62 -1.79
CA ALA A 12 -15.45 8.16 -0.66
C ALA A 12 -14.04 7.57 -0.58
N PHE A 13 -13.09 8.38 -0.13
CA PHE A 13 -11.81 7.91 0.39
C PHE A 13 -11.80 8.01 1.92
N ILE A 14 -11.38 6.94 2.59
CA ILE A 14 -10.99 6.98 4.00
C ILE A 14 -9.47 6.88 4.04
N GLY A 15 -8.83 7.98 4.45
CA GLY A 15 -7.43 8.28 4.18
C GLY A 15 -7.25 8.98 2.83
N PHE A 16 -6.54 10.12 2.81
CA PHE A 16 -6.27 10.88 1.57
C PHE A 16 -4.78 11.15 1.37
N GLY A 17 -3.99 10.07 1.53
CA GLY A 17 -2.57 10.04 1.26
C GLY A 17 -2.22 9.84 -0.22
N GLU A 18 -0.99 9.37 -0.46
CA GLU A 18 -0.40 9.18 -1.80
C GLU A 18 -1.27 8.34 -2.73
N ALA A 19 -1.83 7.22 -2.25
CA ALA A 19 -2.65 6.32 -3.05
C ALA A 19 -3.95 6.98 -3.54
N ALA A 20 -4.69 7.64 -2.64
CA ALA A 20 -5.93 8.34 -2.99
C ALA A 20 -5.66 9.44 -4.02
N MET A 21 -4.66 10.29 -3.76
CA MET A 21 -4.26 11.36 -4.68
C MET A 21 -3.85 10.81 -6.05
N ALA A 22 -3.10 9.71 -6.10
CA ALA A 22 -2.71 9.05 -7.33
C ALA A 22 -3.93 8.53 -8.11
N PHE A 23 -4.92 7.95 -7.42
CA PHE A 23 -6.15 7.47 -8.08
C PHE A 23 -6.97 8.61 -8.66
N VAL A 24 -7.23 9.65 -7.86
CA VAL A 24 -7.96 10.85 -8.32
C VAL A 24 -7.25 11.51 -9.51
N SER A 25 -5.94 11.71 -9.41
CA SER A 25 -5.11 12.27 -10.49
C SER A 25 -5.04 11.36 -11.73
N GLY A 26 -5.25 10.06 -11.55
CA GLY A 26 -5.29 9.10 -12.65
C GLY A 26 -6.59 9.17 -13.43
N TRP A 27 -7.72 9.25 -12.73
CA TRP A 27 -9.03 9.35 -13.35
C TRP A 27 -9.22 10.66 -14.12
N GLY A 28 -8.70 11.78 -13.60
CA GLY A 28 -8.83 13.10 -14.23
C GLY A 28 -10.31 13.44 -14.48
N GLU A 29 -10.65 13.85 -15.71
CA GLU A 29 -12.02 14.18 -16.10
C GLU A 29 -12.99 12.99 -16.09
N ARG A 30 -12.47 11.75 -16.13
CA ARG A 30 -13.27 10.51 -16.12
C ARG A 30 -13.60 10.02 -14.70
N ARG A 31 -13.26 10.80 -13.66
CA ARG A 31 -13.52 10.46 -12.26
C ARG A 31 -15.01 10.36 -11.93
N PRO A 32 -15.39 9.69 -10.82
CA PRO A 32 -16.77 9.69 -10.33
C PRO A 32 -17.33 11.10 -10.18
N ARG A 33 -18.64 11.25 -10.39
CA ARG A 33 -19.33 12.54 -10.32
C ARG A 33 -19.11 13.26 -8.99
N LYS A 34 -19.06 12.51 -7.90
CA LYS A 34 -18.78 13.03 -6.56
C LYS A 34 -17.68 12.19 -5.91
N VAL A 35 -16.62 12.86 -5.45
CA VAL A 35 -15.55 12.26 -4.67
C VAL A 35 -15.48 13.00 -3.34
N SER A 36 -15.81 12.32 -2.25
CA SER A 36 -15.58 12.78 -0.88
C SER A 36 -14.32 12.13 -0.30
N ALA A 37 -13.73 12.75 0.70
CA ALA A 37 -12.65 12.15 1.46
C ALA A 37 -12.68 12.56 2.92
N PHE A 38 -12.31 11.64 3.80
CA PHE A 38 -12.05 11.91 5.20
C PHE A 38 -10.67 11.35 5.56
N ASP A 39 -9.91 12.12 6.33
CA ASP A 39 -8.63 11.72 6.89
C ASP A 39 -8.59 12.18 8.34
N SER A 40 -8.12 11.30 9.23
CA SER A 40 -8.01 11.60 10.66
C SER A 40 -7.03 12.73 10.96
N ASP A 41 -6.04 12.94 10.09
CA ASP A 41 -5.17 14.12 10.13
C ASP A 41 -5.74 15.24 9.25
N ALA A 42 -6.84 15.83 9.71
CA ALA A 42 -7.57 16.89 8.99
C ALA A 42 -6.90 18.29 9.09
N GLY A 43 -5.57 18.35 9.26
CA GLY A 43 -4.80 19.59 9.36
C GLY A 43 -4.84 20.47 8.10
N ALA A 44 -4.23 21.66 8.17
CA ALA A 44 -4.21 22.61 7.05
C ALA A 44 -3.60 22.03 5.76
N ALA A 45 -2.54 21.21 5.89
CA ALA A 45 -1.92 20.52 4.77
C ALA A 45 -2.87 19.54 4.08
N MET A 46 -3.69 18.80 4.84
CA MET A 46 -4.67 17.88 4.28
C MET A 46 -5.81 18.62 3.58
N ARG A 47 -6.31 19.71 4.18
CA ARG A 47 -7.31 20.57 3.54
C ARG A 47 -6.80 21.12 2.20
N ALA A 48 -5.54 21.55 2.13
CA ALA A 48 -4.93 21.99 0.88
C ALA A 48 -4.85 20.87 -0.17
N ARG A 49 -4.62 19.61 0.24
CA ARG A 49 -4.63 18.44 -0.67
C ARG A 49 -6.02 18.17 -1.24
N TYR A 50 -7.08 18.27 -0.43
CA TYR A 50 -8.45 18.13 -0.92
C TYR A 50 -8.76 19.15 -2.01
N VAL A 51 -8.44 20.42 -1.75
CA VAL A 51 -8.65 21.52 -2.69
C VAL A 51 -7.85 21.31 -3.99
N SER A 52 -6.58 20.93 -3.89
CA SER A 52 -5.74 20.74 -5.09
C SER A 52 -6.16 19.57 -5.98
N HIS A 53 -6.92 18.62 -5.45
CA HIS A 53 -7.47 17.48 -6.19
C HIS A 53 -8.97 17.63 -6.52
N ASP A 54 -9.57 18.78 -6.17
CA ASP A 54 -11.01 19.05 -6.28
C ASP A 54 -11.85 17.90 -5.70
N VAL A 55 -11.52 17.53 -4.46
CA VAL A 55 -12.19 16.50 -3.65
C VAL A 55 -12.91 17.16 -2.49
N PHE A 56 -14.13 16.71 -2.20
CA PHE A 56 -14.90 17.22 -1.07
C PHE A 56 -14.35 16.64 0.25
N GLY A 57 -13.49 17.42 0.92
CA GLY A 57 -12.98 17.08 2.24
C GLY A 57 -14.06 17.17 3.31
N CYS A 58 -14.36 16.05 3.96
CA CYS A 58 -15.34 15.94 5.03
C CYS A 58 -14.70 16.17 6.41
N GLU A 59 -15.46 16.75 7.34
CA GLU A 59 -15.02 16.96 8.72
C GLU A 59 -15.17 15.70 9.57
N THR A 60 -16.11 14.83 9.19
CA THR A 60 -16.35 13.55 9.86
C THR A 60 -16.38 12.39 8.87
N LEU A 61 -16.08 11.19 9.39
CA LEU A 61 -16.15 9.97 8.61
C LEU A 61 -17.58 9.70 8.12
N GLN A 62 -18.60 9.98 8.94
CA GLN A 62 -20.01 9.79 8.57
C GLN A 62 -20.44 10.67 7.39
N GLN A 63 -19.94 11.92 7.34
CA GLN A 63 -20.18 12.81 6.21
C GLN A 63 -19.60 12.23 4.91
N ALA A 64 -18.40 11.63 4.97
CA ALA A 64 -17.78 11.01 3.81
C ALA A 64 -18.55 9.79 3.29
N LEU A 65 -19.14 9.00 4.20
CA LEU A 65 -19.88 7.76 3.86
C LEU A 65 -21.31 7.98 3.35
N THR A 66 -21.85 9.19 3.45
CA THR A 66 -23.27 9.43 3.16
C THR A 66 -23.57 9.31 1.67
N GLY A 67 -24.39 8.31 1.31
CA GLY A 67 -24.93 8.12 -0.04
C GLY A 67 -23.88 7.72 -1.09
N VAL A 68 -22.79 7.08 -0.68
CA VAL A 68 -21.72 6.65 -1.59
C VAL A 68 -21.93 5.21 -2.06
N ASP A 69 -21.60 4.95 -3.32
CA ASP A 69 -21.65 3.62 -3.93
C ASP A 69 -20.46 2.76 -3.49
N ALA A 70 -19.32 3.41 -3.26
CA ALA A 70 -18.07 2.76 -2.91
C ALA A 70 -17.18 3.61 -2.00
N VAL A 71 -16.39 2.93 -1.18
CA VAL A 71 -15.37 3.48 -0.30
C VAL A 71 -14.04 2.84 -0.62
N PHE A 72 -13.01 3.65 -0.87
CA PHE A 72 -11.62 3.20 -0.86
C PHE A 72 -11.01 3.50 0.50
N CYS A 73 -10.72 2.44 1.27
CA CYS A 73 -10.00 2.56 2.53
C CYS A 73 -8.50 2.42 2.26
N VAL A 74 -7.76 3.52 2.40
CA VAL A 74 -6.32 3.67 2.09
C VAL A 74 -5.60 4.40 3.22
N VAL A 75 -5.81 3.93 4.44
CA VAL A 75 -5.13 4.39 5.66
C VAL A 75 -3.81 3.61 5.89
N THR A 76 -3.11 3.88 6.99
CA THR A 76 -1.97 3.05 7.38
C THR A 76 -2.44 1.67 7.84
N ALA A 77 -1.58 0.65 7.71
CA ALA A 77 -1.98 -0.73 7.96
C ALA A 77 -2.54 -0.98 9.37
N ASP A 78 -1.96 -0.32 10.37
CA ASP A 78 -2.38 -0.36 11.77
C ASP A 78 -3.74 0.31 12.04
N GLN A 79 -4.23 1.13 11.10
CA GLN A 79 -5.51 1.85 11.22
C GLN A 79 -6.66 1.17 10.46
N ALA A 80 -6.38 0.11 9.67
CA ALA A 80 -7.38 -0.54 8.82
C ALA A 80 -8.60 -1.04 9.60
N LEU A 81 -8.37 -1.75 10.71
CA LEU A 81 -9.45 -2.29 11.55
C LEU A 81 -10.22 -1.18 12.28
N SER A 82 -9.53 -0.14 12.74
CA SER A 82 -10.17 1.02 13.38
C SER A 82 -11.07 1.77 12.40
N ALA A 83 -10.62 1.95 11.16
CA ALA A 83 -11.40 2.55 10.10
C ALA A 83 -12.68 1.74 9.80
N ALA A 84 -12.58 0.41 9.75
CA ALA A 84 -13.74 -0.46 9.56
C ALA A 84 -14.76 -0.34 10.72
N HIS A 85 -14.29 -0.32 11.97
CA HIS A 85 -15.14 -0.08 13.14
C HIS A 85 -15.85 1.27 13.09
N ALA A 86 -15.12 2.34 12.77
CA ALA A 86 -15.71 3.68 12.68
C ALA A 86 -16.76 3.74 11.56
N ALA A 87 -16.49 3.10 10.42
CA ALA A 87 -17.38 3.07 9.27
C ALA A 87 -18.65 2.26 9.48
N ALA A 88 -18.62 1.20 10.30
CA ALA A 88 -19.78 0.36 10.58
C ALA A 88 -21.00 1.14 11.09
N SER A 89 -20.78 2.29 11.74
CA SER A 89 -21.86 3.15 12.25
C SER A 89 -22.63 3.94 11.19
N GLY A 90 -22.07 4.10 9.98
CA GLY A 90 -22.61 5.01 8.97
C GLY A 90 -22.49 4.54 7.52
N ILE A 91 -21.97 3.32 7.29
CA ILE A 91 -21.93 2.74 5.95
C ILE A 91 -23.35 2.43 5.48
N THR A 92 -23.67 2.81 4.25
CA THR A 92 -24.97 2.48 3.65
C THR A 92 -24.97 1.02 3.22
N ALA A 93 -26.11 0.34 3.41
CA ALA A 93 -26.25 -1.04 2.99
C ALA A 93 -25.97 -1.20 1.49
N GLY A 94 -25.17 -2.20 1.13
CA GLY A 94 -24.76 -2.47 -0.25
C GLY A 94 -23.56 -1.64 -0.76
N THR A 95 -23.04 -0.67 0.01
CA THR A 95 -21.83 0.09 -0.37
C THR A 95 -20.62 -0.84 -0.43
N PHE A 96 -19.83 -0.77 -1.50
CA PHE A 96 -18.54 -1.46 -1.57
C PHE A 96 -17.52 -0.83 -0.61
N TRP A 97 -16.87 -1.66 0.19
CA TRP A 97 -15.71 -1.28 0.99
C TRP A 97 -14.46 -1.94 0.39
N PHE A 98 -13.75 -1.20 -0.46
CA PHE A 98 -12.47 -1.62 -1.01
C PHE A 98 -11.37 -1.37 0.01
N ASP A 99 -11.03 -2.40 0.78
CA ASP A 99 -9.93 -2.32 1.74
C ASP A 99 -8.60 -2.49 1.01
N CYS A 100 -7.94 -1.37 0.71
CA CYS A 100 -6.67 -1.30 -0.01
C CYS A 100 -5.44 -1.28 0.92
N ASN A 101 -5.65 -1.44 2.24
CA ASN A 101 -4.59 -1.33 3.23
C ASN A 101 -3.60 -2.49 3.15
N SER A 102 -2.34 -2.26 3.51
CA SER A 102 -1.27 -3.27 3.54
C SER A 102 -1.18 -3.99 4.89
N CYS A 103 -2.31 -4.46 5.42
CA CYS A 103 -2.38 -5.21 6.69
C CYS A 103 -2.46 -6.72 6.46
N ALA A 104 -2.28 -7.49 7.54
CA ALA A 104 -2.33 -8.94 7.54
C ALA A 104 -3.72 -9.49 7.12
N PRO A 105 -3.79 -10.67 6.49
CA PRO A 105 -5.04 -11.33 6.13
C PRO A 105 -6.01 -11.52 7.30
N GLY A 106 -5.52 -11.79 8.52
CA GLY A 106 -6.37 -11.85 9.71
C GLY A 106 -7.05 -10.52 10.02
N THR A 107 -6.32 -9.41 9.92
CA THR A 107 -6.90 -8.06 10.07
C THR A 107 -7.98 -7.80 9.02
N LYS A 108 -7.76 -8.23 7.76
CA LYS A 108 -8.76 -8.12 6.68
C LYS A 108 -10.04 -8.90 7.02
N ARG A 109 -9.91 -10.14 7.51
CA ARG A 109 -11.06 -10.97 7.91
C ARG A 109 -11.86 -10.31 9.04
N SER A 110 -11.18 -9.81 10.08
CA SER A 110 -11.86 -9.09 11.17
C SER A 110 -12.56 -7.81 10.69
N ALA A 111 -11.93 -7.03 9.81
CA ALA A 111 -12.54 -5.85 9.22
C ALA A 111 -13.76 -6.21 8.34
N ALA A 112 -13.69 -7.34 7.62
CA ALA A 112 -14.81 -7.84 6.83
C ALA A 112 -16.03 -8.17 7.69
N GLU A 113 -15.86 -8.91 8.78
CA GLU A 113 -16.96 -9.23 9.70
C GLU A 113 -17.71 -7.99 10.18
N ILE A 114 -16.98 -6.92 10.48
CA ILE A 114 -17.53 -5.64 10.95
C ILE A 114 -18.34 -4.94 9.85
N ILE A 115 -17.77 -4.82 8.65
CA ILE A 115 -18.40 -4.12 7.52
C ILE A 115 -19.61 -4.89 6.99
N GLU A 116 -19.49 -6.21 6.85
CA GLU A 116 -20.58 -7.09 6.42
C GLU A 116 -21.74 -7.06 7.41
N LYS A 117 -21.47 -7.08 8.72
CA LYS A 117 -22.51 -6.96 9.75
C LYS A 117 -23.23 -5.61 9.71
N ALA A 118 -22.58 -4.56 9.25
CA ALA A 118 -23.18 -3.25 9.02
C ALA A 118 -23.94 -3.15 7.68
N GLY A 119 -23.95 -4.23 6.89
CA GLY A 119 -24.61 -4.30 5.59
C GLY A 119 -23.77 -3.77 4.42
N GLY A 120 -22.53 -3.37 4.65
CA GLY A 120 -21.58 -3.05 3.59
C GLY A 120 -21.05 -4.31 2.91
N ARG A 121 -20.40 -4.14 1.76
CA ARG A 121 -19.83 -5.23 0.96
C ARG A 121 -18.32 -5.16 1.02
N TYR A 122 -17.70 -5.96 1.86
CA TYR A 122 -16.27 -5.94 2.06
C TYR A 122 -15.51 -6.62 0.91
N VAL A 123 -14.43 -5.98 0.47
CA VAL A 123 -13.58 -6.46 -0.61
C VAL A 123 -12.11 -6.33 -0.19
N ASP A 124 -11.39 -7.45 -0.14
CA ASP A 124 -9.94 -7.46 0.08
C ASP A 124 -9.24 -7.02 -1.21
N VAL A 125 -8.59 -5.85 -1.19
CA VAL A 125 -7.87 -5.30 -2.33
C VAL A 125 -6.39 -5.16 -2.02
N ALA A 126 -5.56 -5.84 -2.81
CA ALA A 126 -4.11 -5.77 -2.69
C ALA A 126 -3.50 -5.00 -3.87
N ILE A 127 -3.05 -3.76 -3.62
CA ILE A 127 -2.24 -2.99 -4.58
C ILE A 127 -0.85 -3.64 -4.71
N MET A 128 -0.50 -4.10 -5.91
CA MET A 128 0.66 -5.00 -6.14
C MET A 128 1.98 -4.30 -6.49
N ALA A 129 1.93 -3.01 -6.77
CA ALA A 129 3.09 -2.21 -7.16
C ALA A 129 3.01 -0.80 -6.55
N PRO A 130 4.09 -0.01 -6.56
CA PRO A 130 4.00 1.42 -6.28
C PRO A 130 2.91 2.07 -7.16
N VAL A 131 2.12 2.96 -6.58
CA VAL A 131 1.01 3.60 -7.30
C VAL A 131 1.55 4.48 -8.44
N HIS A 132 2.65 5.20 -8.24
CA HIS A 132 3.34 5.90 -9.32
C HIS A 132 4.29 4.97 -10.09
N PRO A 133 4.39 5.12 -11.44
CA PRO A 133 3.73 6.14 -12.27
C PRO A 133 2.31 5.77 -12.75
N LYS A 134 1.85 4.54 -12.52
CA LYS A 134 0.61 4.00 -13.13
C LYS A 134 -0.70 4.59 -12.59
N ARG A 135 -0.68 5.27 -11.44
CA ARG A 135 -1.84 5.87 -10.78
C ARG A 135 -2.98 4.86 -10.60
N HIS A 136 -4.22 5.20 -10.96
CA HIS A 136 -5.39 4.31 -10.94
C HIS A 136 -5.24 3.01 -11.77
N HIS A 137 -4.26 2.92 -12.68
CA HIS A 137 -3.95 1.68 -13.42
C HIS A 137 -2.93 0.79 -12.70
N VAL A 138 -2.58 1.09 -11.44
CA VAL A 138 -1.76 0.20 -10.64
C VAL A 138 -2.42 -1.19 -10.58
N PRO A 139 -1.68 -2.28 -10.87
CA PRO A 139 -2.24 -3.62 -10.78
C PRO A 139 -2.72 -3.91 -9.36
N MET A 140 -3.91 -4.48 -9.24
CA MET A 140 -4.48 -4.87 -7.96
C MET A 140 -5.08 -6.27 -8.04
N LEU A 141 -4.93 -7.01 -6.94
CA LEU A 141 -5.64 -8.25 -6.73
C LEU A 141 -6.87 -8.01 -5.86
N VAL A 142 -7.94 -8.73 -6.14
CA VAL A 142 -9.22 -8.63 -5.45
C VAL A 142 -9.63 -10.01 -4.96
N SER A 143 -10.05 -10.14 -3.69
CA SER A 143 -10.64 -11.39 -3.20
C SER A 143 -11.79 -11.15 -2.21
N GLY A 144 -12.59 -12.19 -2.01
CA GLY A 144 -13.75 -12.19 -1.12
C GLY A 144 -15.07 -12.50 -1.83
N PRO A 145 -16.18 -12.58 -1.07
CA PRO A 145 -17.48 -13.03 -1.57
C PRO A 145 -18.09 -12.10 -2.63
N HIS A 146 -17.60 -10.85 -2.71
CA HIS A 146 -18.06 -9.85 -3.66
C HIS A 146 -17.08 -9.58 -4.80
N ALA A 147 -16.05 -10.43 -4.98
CA ALA A 147 -14.93 -10.15 -5.89
C ALA A 147 -15.38 -9.93 -7.35
N GLU A 148 -16.31 -10.72 -7.89
CA GLU A 148 -16.77 -10.57 -9.28
C GLU A 148 -17.43 -9.22 -9.54
N GLU A 149 -18.39 -8.83 -8.70
CA GLU A 149 -19.07 -7.54 -8.82
C GLU A 149 -18.12 -6.36 -8.51
N ALA A 150 -17.21 -6.54 -7.55
CA ALA A 150 -16.16 -5.59 -7.24
C ALA A 150 -15.24 -5.34 -8.44
N VAL A 151 -14.82 -6.39 -9.15
CA VAL A 151 -14.00 -6.28 -10.36
C VAL A 151 -14.73 -5.49 -11.44
N ALA A 152 -16.01 -5.79 -11.69
CA ALA A 152 -16.81 -5.04 -12.65
C ALA A 152 -16.93 -3.55 -12.26
N ALA A 153 -17.15 -3.26 -10.97
CA ALA A 153 -17.23 -1.90 -10.45
C ALA A 153 -15.91 -1.13 -10.59
N LEU A 154 -14.78 -1.75 -10.24
CA LEU A 154 -13.43 -1.19 -10.38
C LEU A 154 -13.05 -0.99 -11.86
N GLN A 155 -13.42 -1.89 -12.75
CA GLN A 155 -13.22 -1.73 -14.20
C GLN A 155 -14.06 -0.59 -14.77
N SER A 156 -15.25 -0.31 -14.21
CA SER A 156 -16.04 0.88 -14.59
C SER A 156 -15.32 2.21 -14.29
N LEU A 157 -14.35 2.17 -13.37
CA LEU A 157 -13.44 3.27 -13.03
C LEU A 157 -12.12 3.22 -13.83
N ASP A 158 -12.07 2.45 -14.93
CA ASP A 158 -10.87 2.21 -15.74
C ASP A 158 -9.68 1.69 -14.91
N MET A 159 -9.91 0.92 -13.84
CA MET A 159 -8.82 0.32 -13.06
C MET A 159 -8.38 -1.04 -13.65
N ARG A 160 -7.36 -1.66 -13.06
CA ARG A 160 -6.80 -2.96 -13.50
C ARG A 160 -6.88 -4.03 -12.40
N PRO A 161 -8.09 -4.44 -11.97
CA PRO A 161 -8.27 -5.49 -10.98
C PRO A 161 -8.23 -6.88 -11.59
N GLU A 162 -7.70 -7.84 -10.83
CA GLU A 162 -7.74 -9.28 -11.13
C GLU A 162 -8.22 -10.05 -9.90
N ILE A 163 -9.06 -11.07 -10.10
CA ILE A 163 -9.56 -11.91 -9.00
C ILE A 163 -8.46 -12.86 -8.54
N ALA A 164 -8.12 -12.81 -7.26
CA ALA A 164 -7.17 -13.71 -6.60
C ALA A 164 -7.85 -14.88 -5.86
N GLY A 165 -9.15 -14.78 -5.61
CA GLY A 165 -9.95 -15.86 -5.04
C GLY A 165 -11.25 -15.38 -4.39
N SER A 166 -12.03 -16.33 -3.86
CA SER A 166 -13.36 -16.09 -3.30
C SER A 166 -13.38 -15.74 -1.82
N GLU A 167 -12.25 -15.84 -1.13
CA GLU A 167 -12.17 -15.62 0.32
C GLU A 167 -11.42 -14.33 0.65
N VAL A 168 -11.91 -13.62 1.68
CA VAL A 168 -11.22 -12.46 2.25
C VAL A 168 -9.89 -12.92 2.83
N GLY A 169 -8.80 -12.26 2.42
CA GLY A 169 -7.46 -12.60 2.84
C GLY A 169 -6.59 -13.20 1.73
N GLN A 170 -7.15 -13.70 0.64
CA GLN A 170 -6.34 -14.33 -0.43
C GLN A 170 -5.52 -13.30 -1.21
N ALA A 171 -6.12 -12.17 -1.61
CA ALA A 171 -5.41 -11.09 -2.30
C ALA A 171 -4.30 -10.50 -1.40
N SER A 172 -4.62 -10.18 -0.15
CA SER A 172 -3.65 -9.71 0.83
C SER A 172 -2.55 -10.74 1.10
N SER A 173 -2.86 -12.04 1.26
CA SER A 173 -1.86 -13.09 1.45
C SER A 173 -0.81 -13.11 0.35
N ILE A 174 -1.23 -13.05 -0.93
CA ILE A 174 -0.32 -13.00 -2.08
C ILE A 174 0.64 -11.82 -1.97
N LYS A 175 0.13 -10.62 -1.67
CA LYS A 175 0.93 -9.39 -1.52
C LYS A 175 1.89 -9.47 -0.33
N MET A 176 1.43 -9.96 0.80
CA MET A 176 2.21 -10.03 2.04
C MET A 176 3.33 -11.06 1.93
N ILE A 177 3.04 -12.26 1.41
CA ILE A 177 4.05 -13.30 1.18
C ILE A 177 5.09 -12.83 0.16
N ARG A 178 4.65 -12.22 -0.95
CA ARG A 178 5.58 -11.61 -1.94
C ARG A 178 6.48 -10.54 -1.31
N SER A 179 5.97 -9.79 -0.33
CA SER A 179 6.73 -8.75 0.34
C SER A 179 7.93 -9.29 1.12
N VAL A 180 7.91 -10.56 1.56
CA VAL A 180 9.09 -11.22 2.16
C VAL A 180 10.28 -11.12 1.20
N MET A 181 10.08 -11.52 -0.06
CA MET A 181 11.15 -11.50 -1.06
C MET A 181 11.51 -10.07 -1.48
N VAL A 182 10.51 -9.24 -1.79
CA VAL A 182 10.75 -7.88 -2.31
C VAL A 182 11.50 -7.03 -1.28
N LYS A 183 11.05 -7.04 -0.03
CA LYS A 183 11.59 -6.16 1.03
C LYS A 183 12.79 -6.79 1.72
N GLY A 184 12.80 -8.12 1.85
CA GLY A 184 13.97 -8.85 2.34
C GLY A 184 15.17 -8.62 1.43
N LEU A 185 14.99 -8.67 0.10
CA LEU A 185 16.08 -8.37 -0.84
C LEU A 185 16.55 -6.92 -0.72
N GLU A 186 15.65 -5.96 -0.52
CA GLU A 186 16.05 -4.57 -0.25
C GLU A 186 16.96 -4.48 0.98
N ALA A 187 16.53 -5.05 2.10
CA ALA A 187 17.29 -5.05 3.34
C ALA A 187 18.66 -5.72 3.18
N LEU A 188 18.70 -6.92 2.60
CA LEU A 188 19.94 -7.67 2.35
C LEU A 188 20.91 -6.88 1.47
N THR A 189 20.43 -6.26 0.38
CA THR A 189 21.30 -5.47 -0.49
C THR A 189 21.87 -4.24 0.21
N ALA A 190 21.10 -3.55 1.04
CA ALA A 190 21.63 -2.42 1.79
C ALA A 190 22.63 -2.84 2.86
N GLU A 191 22.32 -3.87 3.65
CA GLU A 191 23.24 -4.38 4.67
C GLU A 191 24.58 -4.78 4.05
N CYS A 192 24.53 -5.58 2.97
CA CYS A 192 25.71 -6.03 2.24
C CYS A 192 26.53 -4.86 1.70
N PHE A 193 25.90 -3.91 1.00
CA PHE A 193 26.63 -2.83 0.34
C PHE A 193 27.13 -1.75 1.30
N LEU A 194 26.42 -1.50 2.41
CA LEU A 194 26.90 -0.61 3.47
C LEU A 194 28.12 -1.21 4.17
N ALA A 195 28.08 -2.50 4.50
CA ALA A 195 29.23 -3.21 5.06
C ALA A 195 30.42 -3.21 4.09
N ALA A 196 30.20 -3.52 2.81
CA ALA A 196 31.24 -3.54 1.80
C ALA A 196 31.86 -2.16 1.53
N GLN A 197 31.05 -1.09 1.56
CA GLN A 197 31.53 0.29 1.47
C GLN A 197 32.41 0.64 2.68
N ARG A 198 31.94 0.34 3.90
CA ARG A 198 32.68 0.61 5.15
C ARG A 198 34.00 -0.19 5.23
N ALA A 199 34.03 -1.40 4.69
CA ALA A 199 35.22 -2.23 4.61
C ALA A 199 36.15 -1.89 3.43
N GLY A 200 35.78 -0.96 2.55
CA GLY A 200 36.59 -0.58 1.39
C GLY A 200 36.64 -1.63 0.26
N VAL A 201 35.71 -2.59 0.25
CA VAL A 201 35.68 -3.73 -0.72
C VAL A 201 34.42 -3.76 -1.59
N ARG A 202 33.65 -2.67 -1.64
CA ARG A 202 32.38 -2.55 -2.40
C ARG A 202 32.47 -3.07 -3.83
N GLU A 203 33.47 -2.62 -4.58
CA GLU A 203 33.61 -2.97 -5.99
C GLU A 203 33.87 -4.47 -6.19
N SER A 204 34.71 -5.08 -5.34
CA SER A 204 35.00 -6.52 -5.38
C SER A 204 33.77 -7.36 -5.02
N VAL A 205 33.00 -6.93 -4.01
CA VAL A 205 31.77 -7.63 -3.60
C VAL A 205 30.73 -7.57 -4.72
N ILE A 206 30.50 -6.39 -5.30
CA ILE A 206 29.54 -6.23 -6.40
C ILE A 206 29.96 -7.07 -7.62
N ALA A 207 31.25 -7.02 -8.02
CA ALA A 207 31.75 -7.80 -9.13
C ALA A 207 31.56 -9.32 -8.93
N SER A 208 31.76 -9.81 -7.70
CA SER A 208 31.54 -11.22 -7.35
C SER A 208 30.06 -11.63 -7.47
N LEU A 209 29.14 -10.77 -6.99
CA LEU A 209 27.70 -10.99 -7.11
C LEU A 209 27.22 -10.95 -8.57
N GLU A 210 27.74 -10.02 -9.37
CA GLU A 210 27.42 -9.90 -10.80
C GLU A 210 27.98 -11.06 -11.62
N ALA A 211 29.15 -11.60 -11.25
CA ALA A 211 29.68 -12.82 -11.88
C ALA A 211 28.81 -14.05 -11.58
N SER A 212 28.19 -14.10 -10.40
CA SER A 212 27.35 -15.21 -9.96
C SER A 212 25.92 -15.13 -10.54
N ASP A 213 25.36 -13.92 -10.63
CA ASP A 213 24.03 -13.67 -11.18
C ASP A 213 24.00 -12.32 -11.94
N PRO A 214 24.43 -12.31 -13.21
CA PRO A 214 24.53 -11.07 -13.98
C PRO A 214 23.16 -10.47 -14.33
N ALA A 215 22.08 -11.28 -14.31
CA ALA A 215 20.74 -10.82 -14.69
C ALA A 215 20.10 -9.90 -13.64
N LEU A 216 20.60 -9.90 -12.40
CA LEU A 216 20.03 -9.11 -11.31
C LEU A 216 20.46 -7.63 -11.31
N GLU A 217 21.46 -7.26 -12.11
CA GLU A 217 21.99 -5.89 -12.21
C GLU A 217 22.25 -5.27 -10.81
N TRP A 218 23.09 -5.90 -10.00
CA TRP A 218 23.24 -5.63 -8.56
C TRP A 218 23.47 -4.15 -8.22
N ARG A 219 24.25 -3.40 -9.02
CA ARG A 219 24.40 -1.95 -8.82
C ARG A 219 23.08 -1.21 -8.93
N ARG A 220 22.36 -1.40 -10.05
CA ARG A 220 21.08 -0.76 -10.31
C ARG A 220 20.05 -1.15 -9.26
N ARG A 221 20.02 -2.44 -8.91
CA ARG A 221 19.15 -2.98 -7.86
C ARG A 221 19.45 -2.37 -6.50
N GLY A 222 20.71 -2.32 -6.09
CA GLY A 222 21.16 -1.70 -4.84
C GLY A 222 20.80 -0.23 -4.75
N THR A 223 21.06 0.52 -5.83
CA THR A 223 20.71 1.95 -5.91
C THR A 223 19.22 2.17 -5.67
N TYR A 224 18.37 1.39 -6.34
CA TYR A 224 16.92 1.47 -6.19
C TYR A 224 16.46 1.02 -4.80
N ASN A 225 16.91 -0.15 -4.34
CA ASN A 225 16.52 -0.72 -3.06
C ASN A 225 16.83 0.21 -1.89
N LEU A 226 18.01 0.82 -1.89
CA LEU A 226 18.43 1.74 -0.83
C LEU A 226 17.56 3.00 -0.80
N GLU A 227 17.24 3.59 -1.96
CA GLU A 227 16.35 4.75 -2.03
C GLU A 227 14.97 4.45 -1.48
N ARG A 228 14.39 3.28 -1.78
CA ARG A 228 13.09 2.89 -1.23
C ARG A 228 13.08 2.90 0.29
N MET A 229 14.19 2.51 0.93
CA MET A 229 14.33 2.52 2.38
C MET A 229 14.64 3.91 2.93
N MET A 230 15.43 4.73 2.24
CA MET A 230 15.70 6.11 2.64
C MET A 230 14.43 6.96 2.62
N VAL A 231 13.64 6.87 1.55
CA VAL A 231 12.44 7.72 1.34
C VAL A 231 11.23 7.18 2.11
N HIS A 232 11.05 5.86 2.16
CA HIS A 232 9.83 5.25 2.70
C HIS A 232 10.06 4.29 3.86
N GLY A 233 11.27 4.20 4.43
CA GLY A 233 11.66 3.16 5.39
C GLY A 233 10.70 3.00 6.57
N MET A 234 10.19 4.11 7.12
CA MET A 234 9.20 4.07 8.21
C MET A 234 7.91 3.35 7.82
N ARG A 235 7.34 3.67 6.65
CA ARG A 235 6.15 3.01 6.11
C ARG A 235 6.44 1.55 5.76
N ARG A 236 7.57 1.29 5.09
CA ARG A 236 7.95 -0.07 4.68
C ARG A 236 8.17 -0.99 5.88
N ALA A 237 8.76 -0.47 6.95
CA ALA A 237 8.92 -1.16 8.22
C ALA A 237 7.57 -1.52 8.86
N ALA A 238 6.59 -0.59 8.85
CA ALA A 238 5.24 -0.89 9.33
C ALA A 238 4.59 -2.02 8.50
N GLU A 239 4.68 -1.95 7.17
CA GLU A 239 4.18 -3.01 6.29
C GLU A 239 4.91 -4.36 6.54
N MET A 240 6.21 -4.36 6.89
CA MET A 240 6.92 -5.60 7.21
C MET A 240 6.52 -6.20 8.57
N ARG A 241 6.03 -5.40 9.52
CA ARG A 241 5.42 -5.96 10.75
C ARG A 241 4.15 -6.74 10.42
N GLU A 242 3.34 -6.23 9.50
CA GLU A 242 2.15 -6.92 8.99
C GLU A 242 2.52 -8.20 8.22
N VAL A 243 3.66 -8.22 7.52
CA VAL A 243 4.20 -9.45 6.91
C VAL A 243 4.58 -10.46 7.99
N THR A 244 5.20 -10.03 9.08
CA THR A 244 5.51 -10.91 10.21
C THR A 244 4.23 -11.51 10.82
N LEU A 245 3.19 -10.69 11.05
CA LEU A 245 1.88 -11.18 11.52
C LEU A 245 1.29 -12.20 10.55
N THR A 246 1.32 -11.91 9.24
CA THR A 246 0.85 -12.84 8.20
C THR A 246 1.57 -14.18 8.26
N LEU A 247 2.90 -14.18 8.44
CA LEU A 247 3.67 -15.42 8.54
C LEU A 247 3.34 -16.19 9.82
N GLN A 248 3.14 -15.50 10.94
CA GLN A 248 2.77 -16.11 12.21
C GLN A 248 1.38 -16.78 12.15
N GLU A 249 0.41 -16.16 11.47
CA GLU A 249 -0.90 -16.78 11.18
C GLU A 249 -0.76 -18.10 10.42
N LEU A 250 0.29 -18.24 9.60
CA LEU A 250 0.60 -19.45 8.83
C LEU A 250 1.52 -20.43 9.59
N GLY A 251 1.84 -20.18 10.86
CA GLY A 251 2.76 -21.00 11.65
C GLY A 251 4.24 -20.85 11.28
N ILE A 252 4.61 -19.80 10.53
CA ILE A 252 5.99 -19.49 10.16
C ILE A 252 6.53 -18.38 11.08
N SER A 253 7.74 -18.56 11.61
CA SER A 253 8.33 -17.63 12.60
C SER A 253 8.32 -16.16 12.18
N GLY A 254 8.64 -15.86 10.92
CA GLY A 254 8.75 -14.49 10.43
C GLY A 254 10.02 -13.74 10.89
N ALA A 255 11.02 -14.42 11.45
CA ALA A 255 12.25 -13.81 11.96
C ALA A 255 12.97 -12.92 10.93
N MET A 256 13.12 -13.38 9.68
CA MET A 256 13.73 -12.60 8.60
C MET A 256 12.92 -11.33 8.27
N SER A 257 11.59 -11.45 8.28
CA SER A 257 10.68 -10.33 8.05
C SER A 257 10.75 -9.30 9.17
N ALA A 258 10.87 -9.75 10.43
CA ALA A 258 11.05 -8.89 11.58
C ALA A 258 12.39 -8.15 11.54
N ALA A 259 13.49 -8.83 11.19
CA ALA A 259 14.80 -8.21 11.00
C ALA A 259 14.77 -7.16 9.87
N THR A 260 14.13 -7.50 8.74
CA THR A 260 13.90 -6.56 7.63
C THR A 260 13.14 -5.33 8.08
N ALA A 261 12.07 -5.50 8.88
CA ALA A 261 11.29 -4.39 9.41
C ALA A 261 12.14 -3.46 10.28
N GLN A 262 13.00 -4.02 11.12
CA GLN A 262 13.89 -3.25 11.98
C GLN A 262 14.92 -2.47 11.14
N TRP A 263 15.54 -3.13 10.16
CA TRP A 263 16.54 -2.48 9.31
C TRP A 263 15.96 -1.34 8.47
N GLN A 264 14.78 -1.54 7.88
CA GLN A 264 14.07 -0.48 7.15
C GLN A 264 13.69 0.71 8.04
N LYS A 265 13.35 0.44 9.31
CA LYS A 265 13.05 1.48 10.30
C LYS A 265 14.31 2.28 10.64
N GLU A 266 15.45 1.63 10.80
CA GLU A 266 16.73 2.29 11.08
C GLU A 266 17.14 3.22 9.94
N ILE A 267 17.16 2.72 8.70
CA ILE A 267 17.45 3.55 7.51
C ILE A 267 16.43 4.70 7.37
N GLY A 268 15.13 4.41 7.53
CA GLY A 268 14.08 5.43 7.40
C GLY A 268 14.13 6.53 8.46
N ARG A 269 14.67 6.24 9.66
CA ARG A 269 14.84 7.24 10.74
C ARG A 269 15.92 8.27 10.44
N LEU A 270 16.86 7.95 9.54
CA LEU A 270 17.94 8.87 9.17
C LEU A 270 17.41 10.10 8.41
N GLN A 271 16.21 10.00 7.81
CA GLN A 271 15.58 11.02 6.98
C GLN A 271 16.56 11.61 5.94
N ALA A 272 17.40 10.74 5.39
CA ALA A 272 18.43 11.10 4.45
C ALA A 272 17.83 11.30 3.06
N ASP A 273 18.17 12.41 2.41
CA ASP A 273 17.86 12.62 0.99
C ASP A 273 18.66 11.61 0.16
N PRO A 274 18.02 10.74 -0.64
CA PRO A 274 18.71 9.80 -1.51
C PRO A 274 19.54 10.45 -2.61
N GLY A 275 19.33 11.74 -2.91
CA GLY A 275 20.06 12.45 -3.95
C GLY A 275 20.00 11.75 -5.32
N PRO A 276 21.03 11.92 -6.18
CA PRO A 276 21.05 11.31 -7.50
C PRO A 276 21.04 9.77 -7.42
N ALA A 277 20.72 9.12 -8.54
CA ALA A 277 20.70 7.66 -8.66
C ALA A 277 22.11 7.06 -8.75
N ASP A 278 22.94 7.33 -7.74
CA ASP A 278 24.30 6.81 -7.58
C ASP A 278 24.40 5.97 -6.29
N LEU A 279 24.87 4.72 -6.42
CA LEU A 279 24.96 3.81 -5.30
C LEU A 279 25.97 4.28 -4.25
N GLY A 280 27.15 4.73 -4.69
CA GLY A 280 28.23 5.13 -3.78
C GLY A 280 27.85 6.33 -2.93
N ALA A 281 27.26 7.36 -3.56
CA ALA A 281 26.79 8.56 -2.90
C ALA A 281 25.69 8.27 -1.87
N ARG A 282 24.73 7.39 -2.20
CA ARG A 282 23.67 6.98 -1.28
C ARG A 282 24.21 6.20 -0.09
N LEU A 283 25.11 5.24 -0.34
CA LEU A 283 25.78 4.48 0.71
C LEU A 283 26.54 5.42 1.65
N GLN A 284 27.33 6.35 1.10
CA GLN A 284 28.08 7.31 1.90
C GLN A 284 27.15 8.19 2.74
N THR A 285 26.07 8.70 2.14
CA THR A 285 25.07 9.52 2.84
C THR A 285 24.45 8.79 4.03
N VAL A 286 24.19 7.48 3.90
CA VAL A 286 23.70 6.66 5.01
C VAL A 286 24.79 6.45 6.06
N LEU A 287 26.01 6.09 5.65
CA LEU A 287 27.14 5.84 6.56
C LEU A 287 27.52 7.07 7.37
N ASP A 288 27.43 8.28 6.81
CA ASP A 288 27.71 9.54 7.50
C ASP A 288 26.71 9.84 8.63
N ARG A 289 25.60 9.10 8.69
CA ARG A 289 24.51 9.26 9.67
C ARG A 289 24.35 8.07 10.62
N THR A 290 25.20 7.05 10.51
CA THR A 290 25.19 5.83 11.33
C THR A 290 26.53 5.61 12.01
#